data_AF-A0A6M0CHZ6-F1
#
_entry.id   AF-A0A6M0CHZ6-F1
#
_cell.length_a   1.000
_cell.length_b   1.000
_cell.length_c   1.000
_cell.angle_alpha   90.00
_cell.angle_beta   90.00
_cell.angle_gamma   90.00
#
_symmetry.space_group_name_H-M   'P 1'
#
loop_
_entity.id
_entity.type
_entity.pdbx_description
1 polymer ?
#
loop_
_entity_poly.entity_id
_entity_poly.type
_entity_poly.pdbx_seq_one_letter_code
_entity_poly.pdbx_strand_id
1 'polypeptide(L)' 'YNRAIQLNPKSPTTYFNRGVSYKLNKNIEKSISDFEKAADLYKQQGNQKWYQNSLDQLKELRGN' A
#
# COMPACT_ATOMS: atom_id res chain seq x y z
N TYR A 1 8.02 21.40 -16.03
CA TYR A 1 6.73 20.75 -16.39
C TYR A 1 6.94 19.62 -17.39
N ASN A 2 7.72 18.59 -17.03
CA ASN A 2 7.95 17.46 -17.93
C ASN A 2 7.98 16.15 -17.14
N ARG A 3 7.20 15.18 -17.61
CA ARG A 3 7.25 13.74 -17.30
C ARG A 3 6.79 13.26 -15.91
N ALA A 4 5.47 13.23 -15.67
CA ALA A 4 4.95 12.35 -14.62
C ALA A 4 3.56 11.75 -14.90
N ILE A 5 3.14 11.63 -16.16
CA ILE A 5 1.94 10.86 -16.51
C ILE A 5 2.36 9.68 -17.40
N GLN A 6 3.24 8.84 -16.86
CA GLN A 6 3.17 7.43 -17.19
C GLN A 6 2.00 6.89 -16.38
N LEU A 7 0.99 6.34 -17.06
CA LEU A 7 0.01 5.44 -16.47
C LEU A 7 0.79 4.27 -15.87
N ASN A 8 1.22 4.43 -14.61
CA ASN A 8 2.23 3.58 -14.02
C ASN A 8 1.51 2.41 -13.33
N PRO A 9 1.71 1.15 -13.75
CA PRO A 9 1.23 -0.05 -13.04
C PRO A 9 1.90 -0.23 -11.65
N LYS A 10 2.47 0.84 -11.10
CA LYS A 10 3.24 0.94 -9.86
C LYS A 10 2.65 1.99 -8.91
N SER A 11 1.35 2.29 -9.02
CA SER A 11 0.71 3.25 -8.12
C SER A 11 0.56 2.64 -6.71
N PRO A 12 1.28 3.14 -5.69
CA PRO A 12 1.19 2.61 -4.33
C PRO A 12 -0.23 2.76 -3.75
N THR A 13 -0.96 3.79 -4.19
CA THR A 13 -2.35 4.04 -3.77
C THR A 13 -3.29 2.92 -4.21
N THR A 14 -3.07 2.30 -5.37
CA THR A 14 -3.87 1.18 -5.86
C THR A 14 -3.72 -0.04 -4.96
N TYR A 15 -2.47 -0.38 -4.62
CA TYR A 15 -2.20 -1.48 -3.69
C TYR A 15 -2.74 -1.18 -2.31
N PHE A 16 -2.57 0.05 -1.79
CA PHE A 16 -3.10 0.44 -0.49
C PHE A 16 -4.63 0.29 -0.41
N ASN A 17 -5.36 0.83 -1.39
CA ASN A 17 -6.82 0.77 -1.41
C ASN A 17 -7.34 -0.67 -1.58
N ARG A 18 -6.63 -1.48 -2.37
CA ARG A 18 -6.96 -2.90 -2.53
C ARG A 18 -6.68 -3.69 -1.24
N GLY A 19 -5.60 -3.37 -0.53
CA GLY A 19 -5.29 -3.89 0.80
C GLY A 19 -6.41 -3.60 1.80
N VAL A 20 -6.92 -2.36 1.84
CA VAL A 20 -8.10 -1.98 2.65
C VAL A 20 -9.32 -2.81 2.27
N SER A 21 -9.60 -2.97 0.97
CA SER A 21 -10.74 -3.75 0.50
C SER A 21 -10.64 -5.22 0.93
N TYR A 22 -9.46 -5.82 0.84
CA TYR A 22 -9.22 -7.18 1.32
C TYR A 22 -9.34 -7.31 2.84
N LYS A 23 -8.86 -6.32 3.61
CA LYS A 23 -9.04 -6.26 5.07
C LYS A 23 -10.53 -6.26 5.43
N LEU A 24 -11.34 -5.43 4.77
CA LEU A 24 -12.79 -5.38 4.98
C LEU A 24 -13.48 -6.71 4.63
N ASN A 25 -12.98 -7.40 3.60
CA ASN A 25 -13.46 -8.72 3.20
C ASN A 25 -12.87 -9.87 4.03
N LYS A 26 -12.18 -9.58 5.14
CA LYS A 26 -11.47 -10.56 6.01
C LYS A 26 -10.44 -11.43 5.29
N ASN A 27 -9.99 -11.02 4.10
CA ASN A 27 -8.92 -11.69 3.37
C ASN A 27 -7.57 -11.13 3.82
N ILE A 28 -7.17 -11.51 5.03
CA ILE A 28 -6.02 -10.93 5.74
C ILE A 28 -4.72 -11.14 4.96
N GLU A 29 -4.49 -12.33 4.41
CA GLU A 29 -3.27 -12.64 3.65
C GLU A 29 -3.10 -11.74 2.42
N LYS A 30 -4.17 -11.57 1.61
CA LYS A 30 -4.12 -10.68 0.45
C LYS A 30 -3.98 -9.21 0.86
N SER A 31 -4.59 -8.82 1.98
CA SER A 31 -4.46 -7.47 2.53
C SER A 31 -3.02 -7.15 2.90
N ILE A 32 -2.34 -8.06 3.61
CA ILE A 32 -0.94 -7.93 3.99
C ILE A 32 -0.06 -7.78 2.76
N SER A 33 -0.21 -8.67 1.77
CA SER A 33 0.60 -8.62 0.54
C SER A 33 0.46 -7.28 -0.21
N ASP A 34 -0.75 -6.73 -0.26
CA ASP A 34 -1.01 -5.44 -0.90
C ASP A 34 -0.45 -4.26 -0.09
N PHE A 35 -0.55 -4.26 1.24
CA PHE A 35 0.03 -3.21 2.06
C PHE A 35 1.57 -3.24 2.05
N GLU A 36 2.19 -4.42 1.98
CA GLU A 36 3.65 -4.55 1.78
C GLU A 36 4.07 -3.91 0.46
N LYS A 37 3.35 -4.23 -0.63
CA LYS A 37 3.64 -3.66 -1.94
C LYS A 37 3.46 -2.14 -1.97
N ALA A 38 2.41 -1.64 -1.32
CA ALA A 38 2.17 -0.21 -1.16
C ALA A 38 3.32 0.46 -0.39
N ALA A 39 3.76 -0.13 0.73
CA ALA A 39 4.85 0.39 1.54
C ALA A 39 6.15 0.52 0.73
N ASP A 40 6.54 -0.54 0.01
CA ASP A 40 7.74 -0.53 -0.83
C ASP A 40 7.72 0.57 -1.88
N LEU A 41 6.57 0.75 -2.54
CA LEU A 41 6.39 1.76 -3.58
C LEU A 41 6.34 3.18 -3.00
N TYR A 42 5.69 3.40 -1.85
CA TYR A 42 5.70 4.69 -1.17
C TYR A 42 7.10 5.07 -0.68
N LYS A 43 7.88 4.10 -0.18
CA LYS A 43 9.28 4.30 0.21
C LYS A 43 10.14 4.71 -0.99
N GLN A 44 9.99 4.03 -2.13
CA GLN A 44 10.70 4.38 -3.37
C GLN A 44 10.34 5.78 -3.89
N GLN A 45 9.11 6.24 -3.64
CA GLN A 45 8.66 7.58 -4.01
C GLN A 45 9.04 8.67 -3.00
N GLY A 46 9.69 8.32 -1.88
CA GLY A 46 9.97 9.26 -0.80
C GLY A 46 8.71 9.73 -0.06
N ASN A 47 7.58 9.04 -0.26
CA ASN A 47 6.31 9.36 0.38
C ASN A 47 6.25 8.74 1.79
N GLN A 48 6.97 9.36 2.71
CA GLN A 48 7.15 8.85 4.07
C GLN A 48 5.83 8.73 4.84
N LYS A 49 4.89 9.66 4.63
CA LYS A 49 3.57 9.65 5.30
C LYS A 49 2.81 8.37 4.96
N TRP A 50 2.71 8.05 3.67
CA TRP A 50 1.96 6.88 3.23
C TRP A 50 2.72 5.56 3.42
N TYR A 51 4.04 5.61 3.41
CA TYR A 51 4.88 4.49 3.86
C TYR A 51 4.53 4.11 5.30
N GLN A 52 4.50 5.10 6.21
CA GLN A 52 4.14 4.86 7.61
C GLN A 52 2.71 4.32 7.76
N ASN A 53 1.73 4.93 7.08
CA ASN A 53 0.35 4.42 7.09
C ASN A 53 0.26 2.96 6.64
N SER A 54 1.06 2.55 5.65
CA SER A 54 1.08 1.16 5.16
C SER A 54 1.66 0.21 6.22
N LEU A 55 2.70 0.63 6.94
CA LEU A 55 3.27 -0.13 8.05
C LEU A 55 2.30 -0.25 9.23
N ASP A 56 1.55 0.81 9.53
CA ASP A 56 0.57 0.80 10.63
C ASP A 56 -0.55 -0.21 10.33
N GLN A 57 -1.04 -0.27 9.09
CA GLN A 57 -2.00 -1.29 8.67
C GLN A 57 -1.41 -2.72 8.75
N LEU A 58 -0.15 -2.91 8.35
CA LEU A 58 0.52 -4.21 8.47
C LEU A 58 0.65 -4.66 9.93
N LYS A 59 0.95 -3.73 10.84
CA LYS A 59 1.04 -4.03 12.27
C LYS A 59 -0.32 -4.43 12.84
N GLU A 60 -1.39 -3.74 12.45
CA GLU A 60 -2.76 -4.06 12.86
C GLU A 60 -3.18 -5.45 12.36
N LEU A 61 -2.86 -5.81 11.11
CA LEU A 61 -3.25 -7.07 10.50
C LEU A 61 -2.45 -8.28 11.00
N ARG A 62 -1.20 -8.08 11.41
CA ARG A 62 -0.33 -9.14 11.96
C ARG A 62 -0.49 -9.33 13.47
N GLY A 63 -1.11 -8.36 14.14
CA GLY A 63 -1.36 -8.37 15.58
C GLY A 63 -2.75 -8.86 15.99
N ASN A 64 -3.66 -9.04 15.03
CA ASN A 64 -4.98 -9.67 15.20
C ASN A 64 -4.93 -11.14 14.74
#